data_AF-A0A7S0KVY6-F1
#
_entry.id   AF-A0A7S0KVY6-F1
#
_cell.length_a   1.000
_cell.length_b   1.000
_cell.length_c   1.000
_cell.angle_alpha   90.00
_cell.angle_beta   90.00
_cell.angle_gamma   90.00
#
_symmetry.space_group_name_H-M   'P 1'
#
loop_
_entity.id
_entity.type
_entity.pdbx_description
1 polymer ?
#
loop_
_entity_poly.entity_id
_entity_poly.type
_entity_poly.pdbx_seq_one_letter_code
_entity_poly.pdbx_strand_id
1 'polypeptide(L)'
;LHADLLVKEAFDEYRIASNNADKIAVKLETATLYRVLRGLVGSEATHVEVKLIKRVIREGLSLPFLNFASTGLVDITQDVPLGGPLNKRELEDLEHIVQANVVNVPYWLNLDRQATEGAHQAAERFKAVGPRTELATTKAGSLHLATAKGGSVTLGT
;
A
#
# COMPACT_ATOMS: atom_id res chain seq x y z
N LEU A 1 -1.76 6.43 4.13
CA LEU A 1 -2.01 5.77 2.83
C LEU A 1 -2.52 4.38 3.14
N HIS A 2 -3.81 4.15 2.90
CA HIS A 2 -4.44 2.84 3.03
C HIS A 2 -4.76 2.35 1.61
N ALA A 3 -4.58 1.07 1.34
CA ALA A 3 -4.88 0.47 0.05
C ALA A 3 -5.77 -0.75 0.30
N ASP A 4 -6.97 -0.70 -0.24
CA ASP A 4 -7.92 -1.82 -0.23
C ASP A 4 -7.82 -2.60 -1.53
N LEU A 5 -7.74 -3.92 -1.40
CA LEU A 5 -7.87 -4.84 -2.51
C LEU A 5 -9.15 -5.64 -2.30
N LEU A 6 -10.08 -5.54 -3.24
CA LEU A 6 -11.28 -6.36 -3.20
C LEU A 6 -10.90 -7.80 -3.49
N VAL A 7 -11.27 -8.71 -2.58
CA VAL A 7 -10.87 -10.12 -2.65
C VAL A 7 -11.18 -10.73 -4.02
N LYS A 8 -12.37 -10.44 -4.56
CA LYS A 8 -12.85 -10.97 -5.85
C LYS A 8 -12.10 -10.41 -7.07
N GLU A 9 -11.41 -9.30 -6.92
CA GLU A 9 -10.64 -8.66 -8.00
C GLU A 9 -9.16 -9.04 -7.92
N ALA A 10 -8.66 -9.34 -6.72
CA ALA A 10 -7.25 -9.57 -6.47
C ALA A 10 -6.85 -11.05 -6.38
N PHE A 11 -7.79 -11.96 -6.07
CA PHE A 11 -7.49 -13.37 -5.83
C PHE A 11 -8.48 -14.31 -6.54
N ASP A 12 -7.95 -15.33 -7.23
CA ASP A 12 -8.75 -16.42 -7.79
C ASP A 12 -9.34 -17.30 -6.67
N GLU A 13 -8.54 -17.56 -5.63
CA GLU A 13 -8.94 -18.30 -4.44
C GLU A 13 -8.49 -17.57 -3.18
N TYR A 14 -9.38 -17.50 -2.17
CA TYR A 14 -9.09 -16.83 -0.91
C TYR A 14 -9.68 -17.60 0.27
N ARG A 15 -8.82 -17.91 1.25
CA ARG A 15 -9.23 -18.58 2.48
C ARG A 15 -8.44 -18.04 3.66
N ILE A 16 -9.18 -17.55 4.65
CA ILE A 16 -8.64 -17.12 5.94
C ILE A 16 -9.46 -17.76 7.06
N ALA A 17 -8.83 -17.98 8.20
CA ALA A 17 -9.50 -18.42 9.42
C ALA A 17 -8.78 -17.81 10.61
N SER A 18 -9.53 -17.18 11.52
CA SER A 18 -8.98 -16.56 12.72
C SER A 18 -10.04 -16.44 13.80
N ASN A 19 -9.63 -16.65 15.06
CA ASN A 19 -10.51 -16.46 16.22
C ASN A 19 -10.92 -15.00 16.43
N ASN A 20 -10.34 -14.06 15.69
CA ASN A 20 -10.69 -12.65 15.74
C ASN A 20 -11.62 -12.25 14.58
N ALA A 21 -12.79 -12.90 14.50
CA ALA A 21 -13.77 -12.73 13.43
C ALA A 21 -13.17 -12.91 12.02
N ASP A 22 -12.33 -13.94 11.87
CA ASP A 22 -11.58 -14.25 10.65
C ASP A 22 -10.61 -13.15 10.18
N LYS A 23 -10.32 -12.14 11.00
CA LYS A 23 -9.35 -11.10 10.67
C LYS A 23 -7.95 -11.47 11.16
N ILE A 24 -6.97 -11.19 10.32
CA ILE A 24 -5.55 -11.35 10.63
C ILE A 24 -4.87 -10.03 10.31
N ALA A 25 -4.23 -9.44 11.31
CA ALA A 25 -3.44 -8.22 11.12
C ALA A 25 -2.02 -8.43 11.64
N VAL A 26 -1.07 -8.01 10.83
CA VAL A 26 0.36 -8.26 11.02
C VAL A 26 1.15 -7.02 10.64
N LYS A 27 2.33 -6.87 11.23
CA LYS A 27 3.29 -5.84 10.81
C LYS A 27 4.26 -6.50 9.82
N LEU A 28 4.71 -5.78 8.81
CA LEU A 28 5.76 -6.25 7.91
C LEU A 28 6.60 -5.07 7.42
N GLU A 29 7.79 -5.38 6.93
CA GLU A 29 8.65 -4.37 6.32
C GLU A 29 8.32 -4.21 4.82
N THR A 30 7.86 -3.02 4.45
CA THR A 30 7.42 -2.72 3.07
C THR A 30 8.53 -2.94 2.04
N ALA A 31 9.79 -2.64 2.38
CA ALA A 31 10.93 -2.86 1.47
C ALA A 31 11.13 -4.35 1.15
N THR A 32 10.95 -5.22 2.15
CA THR A 32 11.08 -6.67 1.98
C THR A 32 9.94 -7.22 1.12
N LEU A 33 8.70 -6.80 1.37
CA LEU A 33 7.56 -7.17 0.53
C LEU A 33 7.74 -6.68 -0.91
N TYR A 34 8.15 -5.43 -1.10
CA TYR A 34 8.38 -4.85 -2.43
C TYR A 34 9.42 -5.65 -3.23
N ARG A 35 10.53 -6.04 -2.60
CA ARG A 35 11.57 -6.85 -3.24
C ARG A 35 11.03 -8.20 -3.69
N VAL A 36 10.20 -8.85 -2.87
CA VAL A 36 9.57 -10.13 -3.21
C VAL A 36 8.64 -9.97 -4.41
N LEU A 37 7.72 -9.01 -4.36
CA LEU A 37 6.78 -8.75 -5.46
C LEU A 37 7.50 -8.39 -6.77
N ARG A 38 8.57 -7.58 -6.71
CA ARG A 38 9.40 -7.28 -7.89
C ARG A 38 10.09 -8.51 -8.46
N GLY A 39 10.52 -9.44 -7.60
CA GLY A 39 11.07 -10.73 -8.01
C GLY A 39 10.06 -11.55 -8.80
N LEU A 40 8.83 -11.66 -8.29
CA LEU A 40 7.74 -12.39 -8.95
C LEU A 40 7.35 -11.80 -10.32
N VAL A 41 7.31 -10.47 -10.42
CA VAL A 41 7.06 -9.79 -11.70
C VAL A 41 8.22 -10.04 -12.67
N GLY A 42 9.47 -9.94 -12.19
CA GLY A 42 10.66 -10.16 -13.02
C GLY A 42 10.84 -11.60 -13.48
N SER A 43 10.28 -12.57 -12.75
CA SER A 43 10.29 -13.99 -13.13
C SER A 43 9.12 -14.40 -14.03
N GLU A 44 8.28 -13.44 -14.43
CA GLU A 44 7.07 -13.68 -15.22
C GLU A 44 6.18 -14.77 -14.59
N ALA A 45 6.02 -14.71 -13.26
CA ALA A 45 5.18 -15.66 -12.54
C ALA A 45 3.73 -15.61 -13.08
N THR A 46 3.20 -16.76 -13.48
CA THR A 46 1.82 -16.87 -14.00
C THR A 46 0.83 -17.22 -12.90
N HIS A 47 1.29 -17.87 -11.83
CA HIS A 47 0.50 -18.19 -10.66
C HIS A 47 1.32 -17.96 -9.39
N VAL A 48 0.68 -17.37 -8.38
CA VAL A 48 1.31 -17.06 -7.09
C VAL A 48 0.38 -17.50 -5.97
N GLU A 49 0.87 -18.40 -5.13
CA GLU A 49 0.23 -18.81 -3.90
C GLU A 49 0.85 -18.09 -2.71
N VAL A 50 0.00 -17.51 -1.86
CA VAL A 50 0.43 -16.76 -0.69
C VAL A 50 -0.08 -17.44 0.57
N LYS A 51 0.83 -17.84 1.46
CA LYS A 51 0.50 -18.60 2.67
C LYS A 51 1.08 -17.97 3.93
N LEU A 52 0.27 -17.88 4.98
CA LEU A 52 0.75 -17.58 6.32
C LEU A 52 1.34 -18.86 6.93
N ILE A 53 2.64 -18.87 7.20
CA ILE A 53 3.37 -20.04 7.71
C ILE A 53 4.15 -19.69 8.98
N LYS A 54 4.54 -20.71 9.73
CA LYS A 54 5.43 -20.60 10.89
C LYS A 54 6.74 -21.33 10.57
N ARG A 55 7.88 -20.66 10.70
CA ARG A 55 9.20 -21.25 10.49
C ARG A 55 10.05 -21.20 11.74
N VAL A 56 10.82 -22.27 11.97
CA VAL A 56 11.85 -22.33 13.02
C VAL A 56 13.09 -21.59 12.51
N ILE A 57 13.54 -20.56 13.22
CA ILE A 57 14.71 -19.74 12.84
C ILE A 57 15.96 -20.15 13.62
N ARG A 58 15.76 -20.60 14.85
CA ARG A 58 16.76 -21.25 15.70
C ARG A 58 16.05 -22.11 16.73
N GLU A 59 16.78 -22.97 17.43
CA GLU A 59 16.19 -23.81 18.49
C GLU A 59 15.38 -22.96 19.48
N GLY A 60 14.15 -23.40 19.75
CA GLY A 60 13.20 -22.70 20.62
C GLY A 60 12.58 -21.41 20.06
N LEU A 61 12.98 -20.94 18.87
CA LEU A 61 12.42 -19.72 18.26
C LEU A 61 11.77 -20.01 16.91
N SER A 62 10.46 -19.84 16.87
CA SER A 62 9.67 -19.90 15.63
C SER A 62 8.95 -18.59 15.38
N LEU A 63 9.02 -18.09 14.15
CA LEU A 63 8.44 -16.81 13.75
C LEU A 63 7.44 -17.00 12.59
N PRO A 64 6.43 -16.12 12.48
CA PRO A 64 5.49 -16.12 11.37
C PRO A 64 6.08 -15.47 10.11
N PHE A 65 5.74 -16.02 8.96
CA PHE A 65 6.12 -15.50 7.64
C PHE A 65 4.93 -15.53 6.70
N LEU A 66 4.90 -14.57 5.78
CA LEU A 66 4.08 -14.63 4.59
C LEU A 66 4.94 -15.22 3.46
N ASN A 67 4.65 -16.45 3.10
CA ASN A 67 5.34 -17.17 2.05
C ASN A 67 4.67 -16.90 0.70
N PHE A 68 5.47 -16.59 -0.30
CA PHE A 68 5.09 -16.45 -1.70
C PHE A 68 5.72 -17.60 -2.45
N ALA A 69 4.91 -18.53 -2.93
CA ALA A 69 5.32 -19.59 -3.83
C ALA A 69 4.74 -19.28 -5.21
N SER A 70 5.56 -19.30 -6.23
CA SER A 70 5.14 -18.98 -7.60
C SER A 70 5.54 -20.07 -8.56
N THR A 71 4.71 -20.26 -9.57
CA THR A 71 5.00 -21.12 -10.72
C THR A 71 5.05 -20.27 -11.99
N GLY A 72 5.97 -20.63 -12.89
CA GLY A 72 6.26 -19.88 -14.10
C GLY A 72 7.39 -20.53 -14.89
N LEU A 73 8.27 -19.72 -15.48
CA LEU A 73 9.49 -20.23 -16.11
C LEU A 73 10.45 -20.86 -15.08
N VAL A 74 10.50 -20.27 -13.89
CA VAL A 74 11.26 -20.77 -12.74
C VAL A 74 10.36 -20.69 -11.52
N ASP A 75 10.24 -21.79 -10.80
CA ASP A 75 9.50 -21.82 -9.54
C ASP A 75 10.30 -21.10 -8.45
N ILE A 76 9.70 -20.07 -7.87
CA ILE A 76 10.34 -19.23 -6.85
C ILE A 76 9.53 -19.30 -5.57
N THR A 77 10.23 -19.54 -4.46
CA THR A 77 9.68 -19.46 -3.10
C THR A 77 10.42 -18.40 -2.30
N GLN A 78 9.69 -17.44 -1.75
CA GLN A 78 10.25 -16.34 -0.96
C GLN A 78 9.40 -16.08 0.28
N ASP A 79 10.06 -15.77 1.40
CA ASP A 79 9.38 -15.48 2.65
C ASP A 79 9.51 -14.00 3.02
N VAL A 80 8.40 -13.41 3.47
CA VAL A 80 8.36 -12.09 4.09
C VAL A 80 8.16 -12.28 5.58
N PRO A 81 9.12 -11.89 6.44
CA PRO A 81 8.97 -11.99 7.89
C PRO A 81 7.83 -11.08 8.36
N LEU A 82 7.04 -11.60 9.30
CA LEU A 82 5.95 -10.86 9.90
C LEU A 82 6.32 -10.48 11.34
N GLY A 83 6.16 -9.20 11.66
CA GLY A 83 6.01 -8.75 13.04
C GLY A 83 4.68 -9.28 13.56
N GLY A 84 4.71 -9.84 14.78
CA GLY A 84 3.67 -10.68 15.38
C GLY A 84 2.23 -10.20 15.17
N PRO A 85 1.25 -11.11 15.32
CA PRO A 85 -0.14 -10.76 15.09
C PRO A 85 -0.54 -9.62 16.04
N LEU A 86 -1.20 -8.60 15.48
CA LEU A 86 -1.77 -7.52 16.27
C LEU A 86 -2.83 -8.08 17.20
N ASN A 87 -2.90 -7.52 18.41
CA ASN A 87 -3.97 -7.88 19.34
C ASN A 87 -5.31 -7.24 18.91
N LYS A 88 -6.40 -7.67 19.54
CA LYS A 88 -7.76 -7.22 19.21
C LYS A 88 -7.91 -5.70 19.26
N ARG A 89 -7.34 -5.05 20.28
CA ARG A 89 -7.41 -3.59 20.44
C ARG A 89 -6.63 -2.87 19.35
N GLU A 90 -5.39 -3.32 19.07
CA GLU A 90 -4.60 -2.75 17.96
C GLU A 90 -5.33 -2.89 16.62
N LEU A 91 -6.06 -3.98 16.41
CA LEU A 91 -6.88 -4.16 15.23
C LEU A 91 -8.06 -3.18 15.19
N GLU A 92 -8.82 -3.06 16.27
CA GLU A 92 -9.96 -2.13 16.37
C GLU A 92 -9.52 -0.68 16.12
N ASP A 93 -8.37 -0.27 16.67
CA ASP A 93 -7.80 1.07 16.45
C ASP A 93 -7.46 1.30 14.96
N LEU A 94 -6.87 0.30 14.29
CA LEU A 94 -6.58 0.38 12.86
C LEU A 94 -7.86 0.40 12.02
N GLU A 95 -8.86 -0.41 12.36
CA GLU A 95 -10.15 -0.40 11.67
C GLU A 95 -10.82 0.95 11.79
N HIS A 96 -10.77 1.60 12.95
CA HIS A 96 -11.31 2.94 13.10
C HIS A 96 -10.57 3.97 12.23
N ILE A 97 -9.25 3.84 12.08
CA ILE A 97 -8.45 4.72 11.20
C ILE A 97 -8.76 4.45 9.73
N VAL A 98 -8.93 3.19 9.33
CA VAL A 98 -9.26 2.79 7.96
C VAL A 98 -10.69 3.20 7.59
N GLN A 99 -11.63 2.96 8.50
CA GLN A 99 -13.03 3.34 8.38
C GLN A 99 -13.28 4.82 8.67
N ALA A 100 -12.24 5.60 9.01
CA ALA A 100 -12.28 7.06 8.97
C ALA A 100 -12.38 7.51 7.50
N ASN A 101 -13.50 7.15 6.89
CA ASN A 101 -13.91 7.61 5.59
C ASN A 101 -13.95 9.13 5.62
N VAL A 102 -13.52 9.75 4.53
CA VAL A 102 -13.79 11.16 4.29
C VAL A 102 -15.27 11.26 3.91
N VAL A 103 -16.15 11.18 4.91
CA VAL A 103 -17.60 11.35 4.74
C VAL A 103 -17.89 12.84 4.69
N ASN A 104 -18.77 13.27 3.78
CA ASN A 104 -19.15 14.68 3.59
C ASN A 104 -17.99 15.59 3.12
N VAL A 105 -17.18 15.14 2.16
CA VAL A 105 -16.22 16.04 1.50
C VAL A 105 -17.00 17.06 0.67
N PRO A 106 -16.87 18.37 0.94
CA PRO A 106 -17.61 19.37 0.17
C PRO A 106 -17.19 19.39 -1.30
N TYR A 107 -15.94 19.01 -1.61
CA TYR A 107 -15.38 18.94 -2.96
C TYR A 107 -14.35 17.81 -3.04
N TRP A 108 -14.33 17.09 -4.17
CA TRP A 108 -13.33 16.06 -4.47
C TRP A 108 -12.71 16.37 -5.84
N LEU A 109 -11.44 16.01 -6.00
CA LEU A 109 -10.69 16.17 -7.24
C LEU A 109 -10.27 14.79 -7.73
N ASN A 110 -10.66 14.43 -8.94
CA ASN A 110 -10.20 13.21 -9.58
C ASN A 110 -8.93 13.50 -10.36
N LEU A 111 -7.81 12.90 -9.97
CA LEU A 111 -6.58 12.99 -10.71
C LEU A 111 -6.37 11.69 -11.48
N ASP A 112 -6.22 11.80 -12.80
CA ASP A 112 -5.69 10.68 -13.56
C ASP A 112 -4.23 10.42 -13.20
N ARG A 113 -3.65 9.36 -13.77
CA ARG A 113 -2.26 8.97 -13.50
C ARG A 113 -1.28 10.10 -13.85
N GLN A 114 -1.50 10.80 -14.96
CA GLN A 114 -0.58 11.84 -15.43
C GLN A 114 -0.61 13.06 -14.51
N ALA A 115 -1.80 13.52 -14.12
CA ALA A 115 -1.98 14.63 -13.20
C ALA A 115 -1.45 14.28 -11.81
N THR A 116 -1.65 13.05 -11.34
CA THR A 116 -1.12 12.55 -10.07
C THR A 116 0.41 12.56 -10.07
N GLU A 117 1.03 12.02 -11.11
CA GLU A 117 2.49 12.00 -11.26
C GLU A 117 3.07 13.42 -11.40
N GLY A 118 2.41 14.27 -12.19
CA GLY A 118 2.79 15.68 -12.32
C GLY A 118 2.73 16.42 -10.98
N ALA A 119 1.70 16.16 -10.15
CA ALA A 119 1.55 16.74 -8.83
C ALA A 119 2.62 16.26 -7.87
N HIS A 120 2.96 14.98 -7.93
CA HIS A 120 4.06 14.41 -7.16
C HIS A 120 5.39 15.08 -7.53
N GLN A 121 5.76 15.13 -8.81
CA GLN A 121 7.02 15.74 -9.26
C GLN A 121 7.11 17.23 -8.91
N ALA A 122 6.00 17.96 -9.05
CA ALA A 122 5.90 19.35 -8.64
C ALA A 122 6.14 19.52 -7.13
N ALA A 123 5.48 18.70 -6.31
CA ALA A 123 5.66 18.72 -4.86
C ALA A 123 7.10 18.39 -4.47
N GLU A 124 7.75 17.41 -5.10
CA GLU A 124 9.15 17.07 -4.87
C GLU A 124 10.09 18.25 -5.18
N ARG A 125 9.88 18.94 -6.31
CA ARG A 125 10.67 20.14 -6.66
C ARG A 125 10.46 21.26 -5.63
N PHE A 126 9.25 21.40 -5.11
CA PHE A 126 8.91 22.42 -4.13
C PHE A 126 9.42 22.14 -2.71
N LYS A 127 9.80 20.90 -2.38
CA LYS A 127 10.50 20.60 -1.11
C LYS A 127 11.76 21.43 -0.93
N ALA A 128 12.49 21.70 -2.03
CA ALA A 128 13.68 22.53 -2.00
C ALA A 128 13.38 24.03 -1.78
N VAL A 129 12.14 24.46 -2.08
CA VAL A 129 11.71 25.87 -2.00
C VAL A 129 11.15 26.19 -0.61
N GLY A 130 10.43 25.26 0.00
CA GLY A 130 9.89 25.45 1.34
C GLY A 130 9.19 24.23 1.94
N PRO A 131 8.84 24.29 3.23
CA PRO A 131 8.26 23.17 3.97
C PRO A 131 6.76 22.95 3.69
N ARG A 132 6.11 23.83 2.92
CA ARG A 132 4.68 23.81 2.65
C ARG A 132 4.40 24.13 1.19
N THR A 133 3.51 23.33 0.60
CA THR A 133 2.96 23.52 -0.74
C THR A 133 1.45 23.57 -0.62
N GLU A 134 0.83 24.54 -1.26
CA GLU A 134 -0.61 24.71 -1.34
C GLU A 134 -1.12 24.07 -2.63
N LEU A 135 -2.20 23.31 -2.52
CA LEU A 135 -2.91 22.70 -3.63
C LEU A 135 -4.24 23.44 -3.80
N ALA A 136 -4.47 24.04 -4.95
CA ALA A 136 -5.70 24.75 -5.28
C ALA A 136 -6.30 24.18 -6.57
N THR A 137 -7.63 24.17 -6.67
CA THR A 137 -8.32 23.80 -7.90
C THR A 137 -9.34 24.87 -8.27
N THR A 138 -9.58 25.02 -9.57
CA THR A 138 -10.62 25.93 -10.09
C THR A 138 -11.90 25.16 -10.37
N LYS A 139 -13.03 25.87 -10.51
CA LYS A 139 -14.30 25.25 -10.96
C LYS A 139 -14.20 24.61 -12.35
N ALA A 140 -13.20 24.98 -13.14
CA ALA A 140 -12.93 24.42 -14.46
C ALA A 140 -12.08 23.13 -14.39
N GLY A 141 -11.67 22.69 -13.20
CA GLY A 141 -10.90 21.45 -13.02
C GLY A 141 -9.37 21.61 -13.06
N SER A 142 -8.87 22.82 -13.34
CA SER A 142 -7.42 23.07 -13.33
C SER A 142 -6.85 22.88 -11.94
N LEU A 143 -5.70 22.21 -11.84
CA LEU A 143 -4.98 22.02 -10.58
C LEU A 143 -3.76 22.94 -10.52
N HIS A 144 -3.62 23.68 -9.43
CA HIS A 144 -2.49 24.56 -9.18
C HIS A 144 -1.76 24.11 -7.93
N LEU A 145 -0.44 23.98 -8.01
CA LEU A 145 0.43 23.84 -6.84
C LEU A 145 1.21 25.13 -6.70
N ALA A 146 1.21 25.71 -5.50
CA ALA A 146 1.93 26.92 -5.19
C ALA A 146 2.74 26.78 -3.89
N THR A 147 3.80 27.56 -3.78
CA THR A 147 4.60 27.70 -2.55
C THR A 147 4.52 29.14 -2.10
N ALA A 148 4.56 29.36 -0.78
CA ALA A 148 4.53 30.70 -0.21
C ALA A 148 5.69 31.61 -0.68
N LYS A 149 6.76 31.03 -1.23
CA LYS A 149 7.94 31.75 -1.74
C LYS A 149 7.96 31.93 -3.27
N GLY A 150 6.81 31.80 -3.94
CA GLY A 150 6.64 32.24 -5.33
C GLY A 150 6.83 31.19 -6.42
N GLY A 151 7.10 29.92 -6.06
CA GLY A 151 7.01 28.81 -7.02
C GLY A 151 5.55 28.41 -7.25
N SER A 152 5.09 28.38 -8.50
CA SER A 152 3.77 27.84 -8.86
C SER A 152 3.84 26.99 -10.14
N VAL A 153 2.97 25.99 -10.23
CA VAL A 153 2.79 25.17 -11.42
C VAL A 153 1.32 24.83 -11.59
N THR A 154 0.87 24.78 -12.84
CA THR A 154 -0.48 24.35 -13.20
C THR A 154 -0.38 22.98 -13.85
N LEU A 155 -1.23 22.05 -13.42
CA LEU A 155 -1.28 20.67 -13.88
C LEU A 155 -2.67 20.40 -14.44
N GLY A 156 -2.74 20.06 -15.72
CA GLY A 156 -3.98 19.72 -16.40
C GLY A 156 -4.92 20.89 -16.68
N THR A 157 -5.73 20.70 -17.71
CA THR A 157 -6.95 21.43 -18.06
C THR A 157 -8.02 20.40 -18.35
#